data_AF-A0A8X7MQM0-F1
#
_entry.id   AF-A0A8X7MQM0-F1
#
_cell.length_a   1.000
_cell.length_b   1.000
_cell.length_c   1.000
_cell.angle_alpha   90.00
_cell.angle_beta   90.00
_cell.angle_gamma   90.00
#
_symmetry.space_group_name_H-M   'P 1'
#
loop_
_entity.id
_entity.type
_entity.pdbx_description
1 polymer ?
#
loop_
_entity_poly.entity_id
_entity_poly.type
_entity_poly.pdbx_seq_one_letter_code
_entity_poly.pdbx_strand_id
1 'polypeptide(L)'
;MSGPRYSTKLIYGSLPVVDDDAPSLESEQSSFCRTIFDAVESTWHVSRMRSDFWACRAWFDRDEAGYDTVVQLEDDLFELVRTALPDLIKSASARRLGALAGSQLWAEISDDVTAAERPQVILVGDIFREVMISDLPLLSDTDFPNTPRHDISVIDDYVGLVAGTIWTVAGKELDPAHVQLALKTMRIPTPRLSDPSGYNARTGAFMDELKVLTSIPPHPNVMPAPVALLTVCDYGSEQEAQRLVGWLQPVFGNFFEFIHDSKDIGAERRIKYAYELCCGVRHLLKHGHCHTDLGLENTVMAGLPPNDRVIVIDLEPWSNYHNKNGPAAPEVEGHWIVGTDKENGSVTYSECPSHPVWRGADIYTDWASMSEALERLTVFGIGSMLSVLLKIRLVFTWENPAPLRRNFQLKQPVVIGDDPTRDAWEGSIPVEVRELAQRCCAYDPRERPLLDDIVERLKKYSTL
;
A
#
# COMPACT_ATOMS: atom_id res chain seq x y z
N MET A 1 0.64 -36.60 10.07
CA MET A 1 1.19 -35.61 9.13
C MET A 1 0.01 -35.10 8.32
N SER A 2 -0.44 -33.87 8.54
CA SER A 2 -1.49 -33.26 7.71
C SER A 2 -0.91 -33.00 6.32
N GLY A 3 -1.59 -33.46 5.27
CA GLY A 3 -1.22 -33.14 3.89
C GLY A 3 -1.33 -31.65 3.59
N PRO A 4 -0.91 -31.22 2.38
CA PRO A 4 -1.12 -29.85 1.92
C PRO A 4 -2.63 -29.54 1.90
N ARG A 5 -3.03 -28.46 2.58
CA ARG A 5 -4.40 -27.93 2.55
C ARG A 5 -4.47 -26.79 1.55
N TYR A 6 -5.55 -26.70 0.77
CA TYR A 6 -5.72 -25.64 -0.23
C TYR A 6 -6.97 -24.79 0.08
N SER A 7 -6.87 -23.48 -0.13
CA SER A 7 -7.97 -22.53 0.09
C SER A 7 -8.08 -21.52 -1.06
N THR A 8 -9.30 -21.08 -1.37
CA THR A 8 -9.56 -20.11 -2.45
C THR A 8 -10.54 -19.03 -2.00
N LYS A 9 -10.34 -17.81 -2.51
CA LYS A 9 -11.19 -16.64 -2.27
C LYS A 9 -11.87 -16.31 -3.57
N LEU A 10 -13.18 -16.23 -3.48
CA LEU A 10 -14.10 -16.01 -4.57
C LEU A 10 -14.73 -14.65 -4.36
N ILE A 11 -14.50 -13.71 -5.26
CA ILE A 11 -15.05 -12.35 -5.13
C ILE A 11 -16.26 -12.26 -6.04
N TYR A 12 -17.38 -11.80 -5.50
CA TYR A 12 -18.66 -11.77 -6.22
C TYR A 12 -19.08 -10.33 -6.55
N GLY A 13 -19.40 -10.09 -7.82
CA GLY A 13 -19.95 -8.84 -8.34
C GLY A 13 -20.96 -9.08 -9.46
N SER A 14 -21.80 -8.09 -9.74
CA SER A 14 -22.76 -8.06 -10.86
C SER A 14 -22.21 -7.17 -11.97
N LEU A 15 -21.78 -7.78 -13.09
CA LEU A 15 -21.31 -7.01 -14.25
C LEU A 15 -22.49 -6.43 -15.05
N PRO A 16 -22.35 -5.21 -15.61
CA PRO A 16 -22.83 -4.93 -16.96
C PRO A 16 -21.80 -5.49 -17.97
N VAL A 17 -22.23 -6.40 -18.83
CA VAL A 17 -21.41 -7.02 -19.88
C VAL A 17 -20.79 -5.94 -20.78
N VAL A 18 -19.45 -5.90 -20.85
CA VAL A 18 -18.72 -5.36 -22.00
C VAL A 18 -17.78 -6.48 -22.44
N ASP A 19 -18.22 -7.27 -23.41
CA ASP A 19 -17.41 -8.32 -24.02
C ASP A 19 -17.29 -7.97 -25.50
N ASP A 20 -16.07 -7.74 -25.99
CA ASP A 20 -15.80 -7.45 -27.40
C ASP A 20 -15.60 -8.74 -28.23
N ASP A 21 -15.65 -9.95 -27.65
CA ASP A 21 -15.39 -11.18 -28.43
C ASP A 21 -16.10 -12.48 -27.97
N ALA A 22 -17.17 -12.45 -27.18
CA ALA A 22 -17.95 -13.65 -26.83
C ALA A 22 -19.29 -13.75 -27.60
N PRO A 23 -19.62 -14.90 -28.24
CA PRO A 23 -20.90 -15.08 -28.90
C PRO A 23 -22.03 -15.19 -27.89
N SER A 24 -23.07 -14.39 -28.14
CA SER A 24 -24.29 -14.21 -27.36
C SER A 24 -24.90 -15.49 -26.79
N LEU A 25 -24.95 -15.57 -25.45
CA LEU A 25 -25.95 -16.33 -24.71
C LEU A 25 -26.94 -15.33 -24.12
N GLU A 26 -28.18 -15.37 -24.62
CA GLU A 26 -29.27 -14.52 -24.15
C GLU A 26 -29.66 -14.85 -22.70
N SER A 27 -29.90 -13.77 -21.94
CA SER A 27 -30.71 -13.65 -20.72
C SER A 27 -30.29 -14.42 -19.46
N GLU A 28 -29.45 -13.79 -18.65
CA GLU A 28 -29.62 -13.53 -17.21
C GLU A 28 -28.51 -12.54 -16.81
N GLN A 29 -28.75 -11.62 -15.86
CA GLN A 29 -27.69 -10.73 -15.34
C GLN A 29 -26.54 -11.58 -14.80
N SER A 30 -25.49 -11.76 -15.60
CA SER A 30 -24.39 -12.66 -15.26
C SER A 30 -23.52 -11.98 -14.21
N SER A 31 -23.63 -12.42 -12.96
CA SER A 31 -22.63 -12.13 -11.95
C SER A 31 -21.30 -12.79 -12.34
N PHE A 32 -20.21 -12.08 -12.12
CA PHE A 32 -18.87 -12.62 -12.33
C PHE A 32 -18.25 -12.96 -10.98
N CYS A 33 -17.49 -14.05 -10.96
CA CYS A 33 -16.65 -14.40 -9.84
C CYS A 33 -15.18 -14.28 -10.24
N ARG A 34 -14.44 -13.38 -9.58
CA ARG A 34 -12.97 -13.38 -9.68
C ARG A 34 -12.40 -14.36 -8.66
N THR A 35 -11.69 -15.37 -9.13
CA THR A 35 -11.04 -16.34 -8.26
C THR A 35 -9.62 -15.88 -7.95
N ILE A 36 -9.33 -15.67 -6.66
CA ILE A 36 -7.97 -15.55 -6.14
C ILE A 36 -7.62 -16.88 -5.48
N PHE A 37 -6.61 -17.54 -6.05
CA PHE A 37 -5.95 -18.67 -5.42
C PHE A 37 -4.90 -18.16 -4.46
N ASP A 38 -4.91 -18.69 -3.25
CA ASP A 38 -3.72 -18.77 -2.43
C ASP A 38 -3.36 -20.26 -2.32
N ALA A 39 -2.13 -20.63 -2.66
CA ALA A 39 -1.77 -22.02 -2.84
C ALA A 39 -0.45 -22.39 -2.15
N VAL A 40 -0.54 -23.48 -1.40
CA VAL A 40 0.52 -24.42 -1.03
C VAL A 40 1.59 -23.87 -0.08
N GLU A 41 1.44 -24.22 1.19
CA GLU A 41 2.42 -24.09 2.28
C GLU A 41 3.80 -24.76 1.97
N SER A 42 4.07 -25.25 0.75
CA SER A 42 5.29 -26.00 0.41
C SER A 42 5.82 -25.98 -1.04
N THR A 43 5.17 -25.41 -2.06
CA THR A 43 5.69 -25.51 -3.46
C THR A 43 6.41 -24.27 -3.99
N TRP A 44 6.12 -23.08 -3.45
CA TRP A 44 6.85 -21.88 -3.81
C TRP A 44 8.06 -21.73 -2.88
N HIS A 45 9.24 -21.46 -3.44
CA HIS A 45 10.47 -21.33 -2.65
C HIS A 45 10.24 -20.40 -1.44
N VAL A 46 10.52 -20.95 -0.25
CA VAL A 46 10.36 -20.40 1.11
C VAL A 46 10.89 -18.95 1.27
N SER A 47 11.72 -18.46 0.34
CA SER A 47 12.28 -17.11 0.41
C SER A 47 11.29 -15.98 0.10
N ARG A 48 10.14 -16.23 -0.55
CA ARG A 48 9.19 -15.15 -0.95
C ARG A 48 7.85 -15.15 -0.20
N MET A 49 7.41 -16.27 0.40
CA MET A 49 6.22 -16.33 1.26
C MET A 49 6.52 -15.96 2.71
N ARG A 50 7.05 -14.75 2.97
CA ARG A 50 7.00 -14.15 4.32
C ARG A 50 5.67 -13.45 4.60
N SER A 51 4.69 -13.65 3.72
CA SER A 51 3.37 -13.02 3.79
C SER A 51 2.37 -14.01 4.33
N ASP A 52 1.98 -13.78 5.57
CA ASP A 52 0.89 -14.41 6.32
C ASP A 52 -0.53 -14.15 5.74
N PHE A 53 -0.64 -13.74 4.47
CA PHE A 53 -1.85 -13.21 3.83
C PHE A 53 -2.03 -13.68 2.39
N TRP A 54 -3.29 -13.67 1.97
CA TRP A 54 -3.77 -13.91 0.61
C TRP A 54 -3.07 -13.02 -0.43
N ALA A 55 -2.46 -13.62 -1.46
CA ALA A 55 -1.85 -12.94 -2.60
C ALA A 55 -2.52 -13.34 -3.92
N CYS A 56 -2.47 -12.47 -4.94
CA CYS A 56 -3.03 -12.77 -6.25
C CYS A 56 -2.06 -13.62 -7.09
N ARG A 57 -2.57 -14.68 -7.75
CA ARG A 57 -1.82 -15.48 -8.73
C ARG A 57 -1.07 -14.63 -9.78
N ALA A 58 -1.66 -13.51 -10.22
CA ALA A 58 -1.07 -12.62 -11.22
C ALA A 58 0.24 -11.93 -10.76
N TRP A 59 0.56 -11.97 -9.46
CA TRP A 59 1.78 -11.41 -8.91
C TRP A 59 2.99 -12.35 -9.01
N PHE A 60 2.76 -13.59 -9.40
CA PHE A 60 3.81 -14.58 -9.55
C PHE A 60 4.04 -14.85 -11.03
N ASP A 61 5.27 -14.60 -11.48
CA ASP A 61 5.65 -14.90 -12.85
C ASP A 61 5.66 -16.42 -13.04
N ARG A 62 4.99 -16.92 -14.10
CA ARG A 62 4.98 -18.35 -14.44
C ARG A 62 6.40 -18.87 -14.66
N ASP A 63 7.29 -18.00 -15.12
CA ASP A 63 8.70 -18.32 -15.37
C ASP A 63 9.51 -18.48 -14.07
N GLU A 64 9.02 -17.97 -12.93
CA GLU A 64 9.68 -18.08 -11.62
C GLU A 64 9.23 -19.31 -10.80
N ALA A 65 8.19 -20.04 -11.23
CA ALA A 65 7.64 -21.19 -10.52
C ALA A 65 8.60 -22.41 -10.48
N GLY A 66 9.67 -22.40 -11.29
CA GLY A 66 10.78 -23.35 -11.25
C GLY A 66 10.45 -24.81 -11.60
N TYR A 67 9.18 -25.21 -11.62
CA TYR A 67 8.73 -26.58 -11.85
C TYR A 67 7.37 -26.61 -12.56
N ASP A 68 7.33 -27.11 -13.80
CA ASP A 68 6.11 -27.31 -14.60
C ASP A 68 5.00 -28.03 -13.82
N THR A 69 5.37 -28.92 -12.89
CA THR A 69 4.46 -29.65 -12.01
C THR A 69 3.66 -28.74 -11.07
N VAL A 70 4.26 -27.66 -10.55
CA VAL A 70 3.56 -26.72 -9.65
C VAL A 70 2.53 -25.93 -10.44
N VAL A 71 2.91 -25.46 -11.63
CA VAL A 71 2.00 -24.74 -12.54
C VAL A 71 0.82 -25.62 -12.94
N GLN A 72 1.07 -26.89 -13.27
CA GLN A 72 0.01 -27.84 -13.62
C GLN A 72 -0.94 -28.11 -12.44
N LEU A 73 -0.41 -28.29 -11.22
CA LEU A 73 -1.23 -28.47 -10.02
C LEU A 73 -2.11 -27.24 -9.75
N GLU A 74 -1.57 -26.03 -9.94
CA GLU A 74 -2.36 -24.80 -9.82
C GLU A 74 -3.46 -24.70 -10.89
N ASP A 75 -3.16 -25.06 -12.14
CA ASP A 75 -4.16 -25.08 -13.21
C ASP A 75 -5.26 -26.14 -12.93
N ASP A 76 -4.90 -27.30 -12.38
CA ASP A 76 -5.86 -28.34 -11.99
C ASP A 76 -6.78 -27.88 -10.84
N LEU A 77 -6.21 -27.20 -9.82
CA LEU A 77 -6.99 -26.60 -8.73
C LEU A 77 -7.87 -25.46 -9.23
N PHE A 78 -7.37 -24.68 -10.20
CA PHE A 78 -8.15 -23.63 -10.84
C PHE A 78 -9.41 -24.18 -11.48
N GLU A 79 -9.24 -25.21 -12.30
CA GLU A 79 -10.35 -25.87 -12.99
C GLU A 79 -11.32 -26.56 -12.02
N LEU A 80 -10.81 -27.11 -10.91
CA LEU A 80 -11.64 -27.70 -9.86
C LEU A 80 -12.57 -26.65 -9.23
N VAL A 81 -12.03 -25.49 -8.84
CA VAL A 81 -12.81 -24.39 -8.26
C VAL A 81 -13.76 -23.78 -9.27
N ARG A 82 -13.32 -23.57 -10.52
CA ARG A 82 -14.15 -23.07 -11.62
C ARG A 82 -15.35 -23.98 -11.86
N THR A 83 -15.15 -25.30 -11.79
CA THR A 83 -16.22 -26.29 -11.96
C THR A 83 -17.21 -26.26 -10.79
N ALA A 84 -16.74 -26.08 -9.56
CA ALA A 84 -17.59 -26.01 -8.37
C ALA A 84 -18.32 -24.67 -8.21
N LEU A 85 -17.88 -23.62 -8.91
CA LEU A 85 -18.35 -22.24 -8.73
C LEU A 85 -19.88 -22.07 -8.76
N PRO A 86 -20.64 -22.64 -9.72
CA PRO A 86 -22.09 -22.46 -9.74
C PRO A 86 -22.78 -22.98 -8.47
N ASP A 87 -22.33 -24.14 -7.95
CA ASP A 87 -22.87 -24.73 -6.73
C ASP A 87 -22.46 -23.94 -5.48
N LEU A 88 -21.25 -23.39 -5.46
CA LEU A 88 -20.79 -22.50 -4.39
C LEU A 88 -21.62 -21.22 -4.34
N ILE A 89 -21.88 -20.59 -5.49
CA ILE A 89 -22.74 -19.39 -5.58
C ILE A 89 -24.16 -19.71 -5.13
N LYS A 90 -24.73 -20.82 -5.62
CA LYS A 90 -26.07 -21.27 -5.22
C LYS A 90 -26.15 -21.51 -3.72
N SER A 91 -25.13 -22.15 -3.14
CA SER A 91 -25.04 -22.41 -1.71
C SER A 91 -24.93 -21.12 -0.90
N ALA A 92 -24.08 -20.18 -1.33
CA ALA A 92 -23.94 -18.88 -0.69
C ALA A 92 -25.25 -18.08 -0.77
N SER A 93 -25.89 -18.04 -1.95
CA SER A 93 -27.18 -17.39 -2.16
C SER A 93 -28.26 -17.98 -1.26
N ALA A 94 -28.31 -19.31 -1.11
CA ALA A 94 -29.26 -19.97 -0.22
C ALA A 94 -29.03 -19.60 1.25
N ARG A 95 -27.76 -19.56 1.71
CA ARG A 95 -27.41 -19.14 3.08
C ARG A 95 -27.79 -17.67 3.35
N ARG A 96 -27.73 -16.82 2.33
CA ARG A 96 -27.94 -15.37 2.42
C ARG A 96 -29.29 -14.89 1.90
N LEU A 97 -30.26 -15.79 1.70
CA LEU A 97 -31.59 -15.47 1.16
C LEU A 97 -31.53 -14.63 -0.15
N GLY A 98 -30.52 -14.85 -0.98
CA GLY A 98 -30.31 -14.15 -2.26
C GLY A 98 -29.42 -12.91 -2.20
N ALA A 99 -29.03 -12.42 -1.01
CA ALA A 99 -28.23 -11.20 -0.86
C ALA A 99 -26.72 -11.46 -0.91
N LEU A 100 -26.16 -11.49 -2.13
CA LEU A 100 -24.71 -11.65 -2.38
C LEU A 100 -23.98 -10.34 -2.75
N ALA A 101 -24.67 -9.21 -2.81
CA ALA A 101 -24.04 -7.93 -3.13
C ALA A 101 -22.91 -7.60 -2.14
N GLY A 102 -21.78 -7.15 -2.68
CA GLY A 102 -20.54 -6.88 -1.96
C GLY A 102 -19.82 -8.09 -1.36
N SER A 103 -20.33 -9.32 -1.49
CA SER A 103 -19.75 -10.49 -0.85
C SER A 103 -18.37 -10.88 -1.41
N GLN A 104 -17.48 -11.29 -0.51
CA GLN A 104 -16.25 -12.03 -0.84
C GLN A 104 -16.35 -13.37 -0.14
N LEU A 105 -16.47 -14.46 -0.90
CA LEU A 105 -16.67 -15.81 -0.38
C LEU A 105 -15.34 -16.52 -0.20
N TRP A 106 -15.24 -17.37 0.81
CA TRP A 106 -14.12 -18.27 1.03
C TRP A 106 -14.58 -19.72 0.85
N ALA A 107 -13.84 -20.48 0.05
CA ALA A 107 -13.98 -21.92 -0.06
C ALA A 107 -12.65 -22.64 0.24
N GLU A 108 -12.74 -23.83 0.82
CA GLU A 108 -11.63 -24.74 1.07
C GLU A 108 -11.71 -25.95 0.15
N ILE A 109 -10.57 -26.55 -0.17
CA ILE A 109 -10.50 -27.79 -0.94
C ILE A 109 -10.18 -28.92 0.03
N SER A 110 -10.99 -29.97 0.01
CA SER A 110 -10.90 -31.09 0.95
C SER A 110 -9.58 -31.85 0.83
N ASP A 111 -9.00 -32.21 1.97
CA ASP A 111 -7.78 -33.05 2.07
C ASP A 111 -8.00 -34.52 1.70
N ASP A 112 -9.25 -34.96 1.51
CA ASP A 112 -9.60 -36.37 1.31
C ASP A 112 -9.19 -36.87 -0.08
N VAL A 113 -7.97 -37.39 -0.15
CA VAL A 113 -7.43 -38.16 -1.28
C VAL A 113 -7.30 -39.62 -0.83
N THR A 114 -8.42 -40.30 -0.56
CA THR A 114 -8.38 -41.77 -0.71
C THR A 114 -8.47 -42.08 -2.21
N ALA A 115 -7.89 -43.20 -2.65
CA ALA A 115 -7.74 -43.55 -4.08
C ALA A 115 -9.07 -43.66 -4.88
N ALA A 116 -10.22 -43.40 -4.25
CA ALA A 116 -11.56 -43.52 -4.82
C ALA A 116 -12.35 -42.19 -4.86
N GLU A 117 -11.91 -41.10 -4.22
CA GLU A 117 -12.66 -39.83 -4.18
C GLU A 117 -11.79 -38.65 -4.64
N ARG A 118 -12.37 -37.78 -5.48
CA ARG A 118 -11.73 -36.57 -5.99
C ARG A 118 -11.82 -35.46 -4.94
N PRO A 119 -10.83 -34.54 -4.84
CA PRO A 119 -10.92 -33.38 -3.97
C PRO A 119 -12.19 -32.57 -4.28
N GLN A 120 -12.87 -32.11 -3.23
CA GLN A 120 -14.09 -31.32 -3.31
C GLN A 120 -13.85 -29.89 -2.85
N VAL A 121 -14.57 -28.94 -3.42
CA VAL A 121 -14.53 -27.53 -3.02
C VAL A 121 -15.72 -27.24 -2.12
N ILE A 122 -15.45 -26.78 -0.90
CA ILE A 122 -16.42 -26.60 0.18
C ILE A 122 -16.51 -25.12 0.51
N LEU A 123 -17.71 -24.54 0.42
CA LEU A 123 -17.95 -23.16 0.85
C LEU A 123 -17.84 -23.03 2.38
N VAL A 124 -16.85 -22.26 2.83
CA VAL A 124 -16.72 -21.86 4.23
C VAL A 124 -17.79 -20.82 4.55
N GLY A 125 -17.82 -19.70 3.84
CA GLY A 125 -18.82 -18.64 4.01
C GLY A 125 -18.42 -17.30 3.37
N ASP A 126 -19.23 -16.27 3.59
CA ASP A 126 -18.86 -14.87 3.30
C ASP A 126 -17.78 -14.41 4.29
N ILE A 127 -16.64 -13.96 3.78
CA ILE A 127 -15.46 -13.58 4.53
C ILE A 127 -15.78 -12.53 5.58
N PHE A 128 -16.56 -11.49 5.25
CA PHE A 128 -16.81 -10.40 6.19
C PHE A 128 -18.03 -10.63 7.07
N ARG A 129 -19.04 -11.32 6.53
CA ARG A 129 -20.34 -11.49 7.21
C ARG A 129 -20.45 -12.78 8.04
N GLU A 130 -19.67 -13.80 7.73
CA GLU A 130 -19.73 -15.11 8.40
C GLU A 130 -18.40 -15.47 9.05
N VAL A 131 -17.28 -15.25 8.35
CA VAL A 131 -15.97 -15.71 8.81
C VAL A 131 -15.31 -14.74 9.77
N MET A 132 -15.10 -13.48 9.35
CA MET A 132 -14.35 -12.49 10.09
C MET A 132 -15.22 -11.61 10.99
N ILE A 133 -16.54 -11.82 11.03
CA ILE A 133 -17.47 -10.88 11.68
C ILE A 133 -17.06 -10.57 13.12
N SER A 134 -16.61 -11.55 13.91
CA SER A 134 -16.13 -11.34 15.28
C SER A 134 -14.85 -10.49 15.36
N ASP A 135 -14.02 -10.57 14.33
CA ASP A 135 -12.67 -10.04 14.28
C ASP A 135 -12.59 -8.67 13.59
N LEU A 136 -13.70 -8.23 12.96
CA LEU A 136 -13.84 -6.90 12.39
C LEU A 136 -13.97 -5.84 13.50
N PRO A 137 -13.33 -4.65 13.35
CA PRO A 137 -13.45 -3.55 14.30
C PRO A 137 -14.89 -3.14 14.53
N LEU A 138 -15.30 -3.08 15.78
CA LEU A 138 -16.59 -2.53 16.18
C LEU A 138 -16.55 -0.99 16.06
N LEU A 139 -17.56 -0.41 15.40
CA LEU A 139 -17.74 1.03 15.33
C LEU A 139 -18.90 1.46 16.24
N SER A 140 -18.66 2.44 17.10
CA SER A 140 -19.71 3.17 17.82
C SER A 140 -20.38 4.18 16.90
N ASP A 141 -21.56 4.68 17.24
CA ASP A 141 -22.24 5.73 16.46
C ASP A 141 -21.47 7.06 16.42
N THR A 142 -20.55 7.26 17.36
CA THR A 142 -19.74 8.48 17.47
C THR A 142 -18.42 8.42 16.70
N ASP A 143 -18.02 7.24 16.20
CA ASP A 143 -16.77 7.10 15.45
C ASP A 143 -16.89 7.74 14.05
N PHE A 144 -15.87 8.50 13.62
CA PHE A 144 -15.81 9.09 12.28
C PHE A 144 -17.12 9.80 11.84
N PRO A 145 -17.66 10.75 12.63
CA PRO A 145 -19.03 11.25 12.49
C PRO A 145 -19.28 12.01 11.17
N ASN A 146 -18.22 12.43 10.49
CA ASN A 146 -18.28 13.16 9.23
C ASN A 146 -18.09 12.25 7.99
N THR A 147 -17.93 10.94 8.18
CA THR A 147 -17.76 9.97 7.09
C THR A 147 -19.01 9.11 6.96
N PRO A 148 -19.71 9.14 5.81
CA PRO A 148 -20.88 8.28 5.58
C PRO A 148 -20.56 6.80 5.80
N ARG A 149 -21.55 6.04 6.28
CA ARG A 149 -21.45 4.59 6.46
C ARG A 149 -22.48 3.89 5.62
N HIS A 150 -22.07 2.86 4.91
CA HIS A 150 -22.94 2.02 4.09
C HIS A 150 -22.71 0.55 4.42
N ASP A 151 -23.76 -0.27 4.37
CA ASP A 151 -23.56 -1.72 4.37
C ASP A 151 -22.79 -2.10 3.10
N ILE A 152 -21.88 -3.07 3.18
CA ILE A 152 -21.08 -3.51 2.04
C ILE A 152 -21.92 -3.98 0.83
N SER A 153 -23.21 -4.29 1.02
CA SER A 153 -24.16 -4.60 -0.07
C SER A 153 -24.37 -3.47 -1.08
N VAL A 154 -23.93 -2.24 -0.80
CA VAL A 154 -23.93 -1.15 -1.80
C VAL A 154 -22.95 -1.36 -2.95
N ILE A 155 -22.03 -2.33 -2.82
CA ILE A 155 -21.14 -2.74 -3.91
C ILE A 155 -21.90 -3.66 -4.85
N ASP A 156 -22.22 -3.14 -6.02
CA ASP A 156 -22.80 -3.90 -7.12
C ASP A 156 -21.72 -4.75 -7.79
N ASP A 157 -20.49 -4.26 -7.93
CA ASP A 157 -19.45 -4.93 -8.71
C ASP A 157 -18.01 -4.70 -8.23
N TYR A 158 -17.14 -5.68 -8.47
CA TYR A 158 -15.69 -5.65 -8.26
C TYR A 158 -14.97 -5.61 -9.60
N VAL A 159 -14.71 -4.40 -10.08
CA VAL A 159 -14.12 -4.13 -11.41
C VAL A 159 -12.68 -4.65 -11.52
N GLY A 160 -11.88 -4.48 -10.47
CA GLY A 160 -10.44 -4.73 -10.56
C GLY A 160 -9.76 -4.90 -9.21
N LEU A 161 -8.59 -5.54 -9.22
CA LEU A 161 -7.68 -5.54 -8.08
C LEU A 161 -6.59 -4.50 -8.37
N VAL A 162 -6.42 -3.53 -7.47
CA VAL A 162 -5.38 -2.51 -7.56
C VAL A 162 -4.10 -3.06 -6.94
N ALA A 163 -4.15 -3.41 -5.65
CA ALA A 163 -3.03 -4.00 -4.93
C ALA A 163 -3.50 -4.69 -3.65
N GLY A 164 -3.13 -5.96 -3.44
CA GLY A 164 -3.37 -6.68 -2.18
C GLY A 164 -4.85 -6.73 -1.79
N THR A 165 -5.24 -5.91 -0.82
CA THR A 165 -6.62 -5.78 -0.32
C THR A 165 -7.39 -4.58 -0.91
N ILE A 166 -6.83 -3.91 -1.91
CA ILE A 166 -7.40 -2.73 -2.54
C ILE A 166 -8.07 -3.12 -3.86
N TRP A 167 -9.38 -2.89 -3.92
CA TRP A 167 -10.25 -3.27 -5.03
C TRP A 167 -10.83 -2.04 -5.70
N THR A 168 -10.90 -2.02 -7.02
CA THR A 168 -11.77 -1.08 -7.74
C THR A 168 -13.18 -1.64 -7.72
N VAL A 169 -14.14 -0.86 -7.23
CA VAL A 169 -15.55 -1.26 -7.08
C VAL A 169 -16.49 -0.24 -7.73
N ALA A 170 -17.70 -0.69 -8.04
CA ALA A 170 -18.79 0.13 -8.53
C ALA A 170 -20.08 -0.18 -7.76
N GLY A 171 -20.93 0.83 -7.60
CA GLY A 171 -22.23 0.71 -6.94
C GLY A 171 -23.10 1.92 -7.22
N LYS A 172 -24.36 1.71 -7.62
CA LYS A 172 -25.30 2.81 -7.95
C LYS A 172 -25.57 3.74 -6.76
N GLU A 173 -25.55 3.17 -5.55
CA GLU A 173 -25.75 3.93 -4.30
C GLU A 173 -24.48 4.67 -3.86
N LEU A 174 -23.30 4.25 -4.33
CA LEU A 174 -22.02 4.88 -4.00
C LEU A 174 -21.78 6.14 -4.83
N ASP A 175 -22.19 6.12 -6.10
CA ASP A 175 -22.15 7.29 -6.96
C ASP A 175 -23.16 7.15 -8.13
N PRO A 176 -24.17 8.04 -8.22
CA PRO A 176 -25.09 8.09 -9.36
C PRO A 176 -24.37 8.28 -10.71
N ALA A 177 -23.20 8.93 -10.72
CA ALA A 177 -22.39 9.12 -11.92
C ALA A 177 -21.57 7.88 -12.32
N HIS A 178 -21.64 6.78 -11.54
CA HIS A 178 -20.90 5.53 -11.74
C HIS A 178 -19.37 5.71 -11.77
N VAL A 179 -18.81 6.67 -11.02
CA VAL A 179 -17.35 6.76 -10.87
C VAL A 179 -16.85 5.56 -10.06
N GLN A 180 -15.81 4.91 -10.58
CA GLN A 180 -15.14 3.80 -9.90
C GLN A 180 -14.45 4.30 -8.61
N LEU A 181 -14.58 3.53 -7.53
CA LEU A 181 -13.94 3.82 -6.24
C LEU A 181 -12.95 2.72 -5.86
N ALA A 182 -11.92 3.08 -5.12
CA ALA A 182 -10.99 2.14 -4.52
C ALA A 182 -11.49 1.75 -3.13
N LEU A 183 -11.87 0.50 -2.94
CA LEU A 183 -12.14 -0.13 -1.66
C LEU A 183 -10.83 -0.66 -1.07
N LYS A 184 -10.37 -0.08 0.04
CA LYS A 184 -9.32 -0.67 0.88
C LYS A 184 -9.98 -1.48 1.99
N THR A 185 -9.83 -2.80 1.97
CA THR A 185 -10.34 -3.68 3.05
C THR A 185 -9.24 -4.03 4.04
N MET A 186 -9.66 -4.49 5.23
CA MET A 186 -8.75 -5.20 6.12
C MET A 186 -8.08 -6.39 5.43
N ARG A 187 -6.86 -6.70 5.86
CA ARG A 187 -6.17 -7.93 5.45
C ARG A 187 -6.84 -9.13 6.10
N ILE A 188 -7.21 -10.09 5.27
CA ILE A 188 -7.84 -11.33 5.69
C ILE A 188 -6.71 -12.25 6.17
N PRO A 189 -6.71 -12.69 7.44
CA PRO A 189 -5.71 -13.63 7.93
C PRO A 189 -5.88 -14.99 7.24
N THR A 190 -4.76 -15.68 7.01
CA THR A 190 -4.75 -17.05 6.48
C THR A 190 -5.09 -18.03 7.62
N PRO A 191 -5.72 -19.21 7.39
CA PRO A 191 -6.38 -20.01 8.43
C PRO A 191 -5.46 -20.69 9.46
N ARG A 192 -4.17 -20.34 9.51
CA ARG A 192 -3.18 -20.96 10.40
C ARG A 192 -2.36 -20.02 11.28
N LEU A 193 -2.62 -18.72 11.29
CA LEU A 193 -1.83 -17.84 12.14
C LEU A 193 -2.46 -17.67 13.50
N SER A 194 -2.11 -18.63 14.34
CA SER A 194 -2.24 -18.70 15.79
C SER A 194 -1.52 -17.57 16.55
N ASP A 195 -1.36 -16.39 15.95
CA ASP A 195 -0.83 -15.22 16.64
C ASP A 195 -1.88 -14.09 16.70
N PRO A 196 -2.76 -14.12 17.72
CA PRO A 196 -3.69 -13.03 18.00
C PRO A 196 -2.99 -11.67 18.16
N SER A 197 -1.72 -11.65 18.59
CA SER A 197 -0.99 -10.40 18.82
C SER A 197 -0.64 -9.70 17.51
N GLY A 198 -0.15 -10.44 16.51
CA GLY A 198 0.13 -9.93 15.17
C GLY A 198 -1.12 -9.47 14.42
N TYR A 199 -2.26 -10.18 14.58
CA TYR A 199 -3.54 -9.75 14.01
C TYR A 199 -4.03 -8.44 14.65
N ASN A 200 -4.05 -8.37 15.99
CA ASN A 200 -4.50 -7.18 16.71
C ASN A 200 -3.66 -5.94 16.38
N ALA A 201 -2.34 -6.09 16.24
CA ALA A 201 -1.46 -4.99 15.84
C ALA A 201 -1.81 -4.43 14.45
N ARG A 202 -2.13 -5.30 13.49
CA ARG A 202 -2.50 -4.90 12.11
C ARG A 202 -3.89 -4.28 12.04
N THR A 203 -4.85 -4.82 12.78
CA THR A 203 -6.18 -4.21 12.93
C THR A 203 -6.07 -2.84 13.58
N GLY A 204 -5.16 -2.68 14.56
CA GLY A 204 -4.80 -1.39 15.14
C GLY A 204 -4.25 -0.41 14.10
N ALA A 205 -3.25 -0.83 13.32
CA ALA A 205 -2.66 0.01 12.26
C ALA A 205 -3.69 0.43 11.19
N PHE A 206 -4.59 -0.48 10.79
CA PHE A 206 -5.69 -0.19 9.87
C PHE A 206 -6.65 0.88 10.42
N MET A 207 -7.03 0.75 11.70
CA MET A 207 -7.88 1.73 12.37
C MET A 207 -7.17 3.06 12.57
N ASP A 208 -5.87 3.05 12.87
CA ASP A 208 -5.10 4.27 13.06
C ASP A 208 -4.90 5.02 11.74
N GLU A 209 -4.69 4.34 10.61
CA GLU A 209 -4.71 4.97 9.29
C GLU A 209 -6.05 5.69 9.04
N LEU A 210 -7.18 5.03 9.34
CA LEU A 210 -8.49 5.64 9.18
C LEU A 210 -8.66 6.89 10.06
N LYS A 211 -8.14 6.88 11.29
CA LYS A 211 -8.10 8.07 12.16
C LYS A 211 -7.27 9.19 11.54
N VAL A 212 -6.11 8.87 10.98
CA VAL A 212 -5.23 9.85 10.31
C VAL A 212 -5.94 10.48 9.10
N LEU A 213 -6.52 9.65 8.23
CA LEU A 213 -7.21 10.12 7.02
C LEU A 213 -8.42 11.01 7.33
N THR A 214 -9.09 10.77 8.46
CA THR A 214 -10.29 11.53 8.87
C THR A 214 -9.97 12.73 9.77
N SER A 215 -8.77 12.82 10.36
CA SER A 215 -8.36 13.94 11.23
C SER A 215 -7.65 15.07 10.47
N ILE A 216 -6.95 14.75 9.39
CA ILE A 216 -6.14 15.72 8.66
C ILE A 216 -7.03 16.64 7.79
N PRO A 217 -6.84 17.97 7.84
CA PRO A 217 -7.52 18.88 6.93
C PRO A 217 -7.22 18.55 5.45
N PRO A 218 -8.18 18.70 4.52
CA PRO A 218 -7.95 18.40 3.11
C PRO A 218 -6.75 19.16 2.51
N HIS A 219 -5.94 18.46 1.73
CA HIS A 219 -4.80 19.03 1.00
C HIS A 219 -4.68 18.39 -0.39
N PRO A 220 -4.37 19.15 -1.46
CA PRO A 220 -4.36 18.61 -2.83
C PRO A 220 -3.34 17.50 -3.09
N ASN A 221 -2.29 17.41 -2.26
CA ASN A 221 -1.20 16.44 -2.38
C ASN A 221 -1.17 15.36 -1.27
N VAL A 222 -2.27 15.20 -0.52
CA VAL A 222 -2.43 14.13 0.48
C VAL A 222 -3.72 13.38 0.16
N MET A 223 -3.74 12.06 0.37
CA MET A 223 -4.93 11.24 0.18
C MET A 223 -6.11 11.89 0.92
N PRO A 224 -7.23 12.18 0.23
CA PRO A 224 -8.41 12.73 0.90
C PRO A 224 -8.98 11.75 1.93
N ALA A 225 -9.76 12.29 2.86
CA ALA A 225 -10.59 11.49 3.75
C ALA A 225 -11.45 10.50 2.93
N PRO A 226 -11.78 9.32 3.49
CA PRO A 226 -12.58 8.35 2.78
C PRO A 226 -13.93 8.93 2.36
N VAL A 227 -14.40 8.51 1.19
CA VAL A 227 -15.71 8.90 0.67
C VAL A 227 -16.83 8.28 1.52
N ALA A 228 -16.62 7.04 1.96
CA ALA A 228 -17.52 6.30 2.81
C ALA A 228 -16.80 5.15 3.53
N LEU A 229 -17.33 4.74 4.68
CA LEU A 229 -16.98 3.50 5.36
C LEU A 229 -17.94 2.40 4.92
N LEU A 230 -17.42 1.20 4.73
CA LEU A 230 -18.22 0.01 4.48
C LEU A 230 -18.28 -0.85 5.73
N THR A 231 -19.50 -1.19 6.13
CA THR A 231 -19.77 -1.95 7.34
C THR A 231 -20.58 -3.20 7.04
N VAL A 232 -20.65 -4.07 8.04
CA VAL A 232 -21.59 -5.18 8.12
C VAL A 232 -22.26 -5.16 9.49
N CYS A 233 -23.54 -5.53 9.54
CA CYS A 233 -24.25 -5.66 10.82
C CYS A 233 -23.96 -7.03 11.46
N ASP A 234 -23.52 -7.01 12.71
CA ASP A 234 -23.42 -8.19 13.58
C ASP A 234 -24.76 -8.39 14.30
N TYR A 235 -25.61 -9.24 13.72
CA TYR A 235 -26.91 -9.59 14.30
C TYR A 235 -26.81 -10.58 15.48
N GLY A 236 -25.59 -11.06 15.81
CA GLY A 236 -25.34 -11.96 16.93
C GLY A 236 -25.11 -11.24 18.26
N SER A 237 -24.89 -9.92 18.25
CA SER A 237 -24.75 -9.11 19.46
C SER A 237 -26.08 -8.52 19.94
N GLU A 238 -26.20 -8.27 21.26
CA GLU A 238 -27.42 -7.73 21.89
C GLU A 238 -27.84 -6.34 21.36
N GLN A 239 -26.93 -5.65 20.68
CA GLN A 239 -27.14 -4.42 19.91
C GLN A 239 -26.69 -4.73 18.49
N GLU A 240 -27.48 -4.37 17.47
CA GLU A 240 -27.14 -4.53 16.05
C GLU A 240 -25.87 -3.71 15.72
N ALA A 241 -24.71 -4.31 15.98
CA ALA A 241 -23.44 -3.63 16.00
C ALA A 241 -22.90 -3.49 14.58
N GLN A 242 -22.47 -2.29 14.21
CA GLN A 242 -21.80 -2.06 12.93
C GLN A 242 -20.32 -2.39 13.05
N ARG A 243 -19.83 -3.27 12.18
CA ARG A 243 -18.42 -3.63 12.12
C ARG A 243 -17.78 -3.18 10.83
N LEU A 244 -16.59 -2.61 10.91
CA LEU A 244 -15.86 -2.06 9.77
C LEU A 244 -15.27 -3.17 8.90
N VAL A 245 -15.61 -3.17 7.62
CA VAL A 245 -14.93 -3.98 6.60
C VAL A 245 -13.76 -3.23 5.98
N GLY A 246 -13.97 -1.94 5.71
CA GLY A 246 -13.00 -1.05 5.10
C GLY A 246 -13.61 0.26 4.65
N TRP A 247 -12.95 0.95 3.74
CA TRP A 247 -13.41 2.27 3.29
C TRP A 247 -13.14 2.51 1.81
N LEU A 248 -13.91 3.45 1.25
CA LEU A 248 -13.86 3.84 -0.15
C LEU A 248 -13.04 5.13 -0.33
N GLN A 249 -12.21 5.14 -1.36
CA GLN A 249 -11.36 6.27 -1.75
C GLN A 249 -11.49 6.54 -3.25
N PRO A 250 -11.15 7.76 -3.71
CA PRO A 250 -11.05 8.01 -5.15
C PRO A 250 -9.97 7.12 -5.79
N VAL A 251 -10.22 6.68 -7.02
CA VAL A 251 -9.22 5.97 -7.82
C VAL A 251 -8.22 6.98 -8.41
N PHE A 252 -6.94 6.67 -8.28
CA PHE A 252 -5.84 7.46 -8.82
C PHE A 252 -4.92 6.58 -9.68
N GLY A 253 -4.17 7.21 -10.58
CA GLY A 253 -3.20 6.52 -11.43
C GLY A 253 -1.93 6.14 -10.66
N ASN A 254 -1.27 5.05 -11.07
CA ASN A 254 0.01 4.63 -10.50
C ASN A 254 1.11 5.64 -10.89
N PHE A 255 1.56 6.44 -9.92
CA PHE A 255 2.59 7.46 -10.18
C PHE A 255 3.97 6.84 -10.39
N PHE A 256 4.30 5.79 -9.62
CA PHE A 256 5.62 5.15 -9.67
C PHE A 256 5.90 4.54 -11.05
N GLU A 257 4.94 3.77 -11.60
CA GLU A 257 5.05 3.25 -12.97
C GLU A 257 5.14 4.39 -13.99
N PHE A 258 4.28 5.40 -13.85
CA PHE A 258 4.28 6.55 -14.75
C PHE A 258 5.65 7.26 -14.84
N ILE A 259 6.32 7.52 -13.71
CA ILE A 259 7.62 8.20 -13.71
C ILE A 259 8.78 7.32 -14.23
N HIS A 260 8.64 6.01 -14.14
CA HIS A 260 9.64 5.03 -14.59
C HIS A 260 9.52 4.75 -16.10
N ASP A 261 8.30 4.52 -16.57
CA ASP A 261 8.04 4.10 -17.95
C ASP A 261 7.95 5.27 -18.93
N SER A 262 7.56 6.45 -18.45
CA SER A 262 7.47 7.63 -19.30
C SER A 262 8.87 8.18 -19.61
N LYS A 263 9.31 7.92 -20.84
CA LYS A 263 10.58 8.41 -21.40
C LYS A 263 10.60 9.94 -21.59
N ASP A 264 9.43 10.57 -21.62
CA ASP A 264 9.26 11.96 -22.09
C ASP A 264 8.90 12.96 -20.98
N ILE A 265 8.92 12.58 -19.69
CA ILE A 265 8.71 13.56 -18.61
C ILE A 265 9.97 14.40 -18.45
N GLY A 266 9.91 15.64 -18.93
CA GLY A 266 10.97 16.64 -18.79
C GLY A 266 11.26 17.05 -17.34
N ALA A 267 12.42 17.67 -17.16
CA ALA A 267 12.94 18.17 -15.89
C ALA A 267 11.93 19.02 -15.09
N GLU A 268 11.34 20.02 -15.74
CA GLU A 268 10.37 20.95 -15.15
C GLU A 268 9.20 20.24 -14.49
N ARG A 269 8.59 19.28 -15.19
CA ARG A 269 7.44 18.52 -14.66
C ARG A 269 7.85 17.61 -13.51
N ARG A 270 9.06 17.01 -13.53
CA ARG A 270 9.59 16.26 -12.38
C ARG A 270 9.85 17.16 -11.17
N ILE A 271 10.28 18.40 -11.38
CA ILE A 271 10.46 19.39 -10.31
C ILE A 271 9.11 19.84 -9.74
N LYS A 272 8.07 20.02 -10.58
CA LYS A 272 6.69 20.23 -10.12
C LYS A 272 6.23 19.11 -9.19
N TYR A 273 6.44 17.85 -9.59
CA TYR A 273 6.10 16.70 -8.73
C TYR A 273 6.89 16.64 -7.44
N ALA A 274 8.18 16.97 -7.48
CA ALA A 274 9.02 17.07 -6.28
C ALA A 274 8.45 18.12 -5.31
N TYR A 275 8.05 19.28 -5.83
CA TYR A 275 7.40 20.33 -5.04
C TYR A 275 6.08 19.87 -4.41
N GLU A 276 5.21 19.22 -5.19
CA GLU A 276 3.92 18.70 -4.76
C GLU A 276 4.06 17.61 -3.68
N LEU A 277 5.00 16.67 -3.88
CA LEU A 277 5.37 15.68 -2.88
C LEU A 277 5.75 16.33 -1.55
N CYS A 278 6.69 17.27 -1.58
CA CYS A 278 7.14 17.97 -0.38
C CYS A 278 6.02 18.78 0.28
N CYS A 279 5.10 19.36 -0.50
CA CYS A 279 3.91 20.02 0.04
C CYS A 279 3.01 19.03 0.80
N GLY A 280 2.78 17.84 0.26
CA GLY A 280 2.00 16.79 0.91
C GLY A 280 2.62 16.33 2.22
N VAL A 281 3.91 15.95 2.20
CA VAL A 281 4.62 15.50 3.41
C VAL A 281 4.67 16.60 4.48
N ARG A 282 4.85 17.86 4.07
CA ARG A 282 4.83 19.00 4.99
C ARG A 282 3.48 19.16 5.66
N HIS A 283 2.39 19.00 4.90
CA HIS A 283 1.05 19.08 5.43
C HIS A 283 0.82 18.01 6.51
N LEU A 284 1.28 16.78 6.28
CA LEU A 284 1.22 15.70 7.29
C LEU A 284 1.96 16.10 8.58
N LEU A 285 3.22 16.53 8.47
CA LEU A 285 4.04 16.91 9.63
C LEU A 285 3.44 18.09 10.40
N LYS A 286 2.91 19.11 9.72
CA LYS A 286 2.25 20.26 10.37
C LYS A 286 1.01 19.87 11.17
N HIS A 287 0.39 18.73 10.85
CA HIS A 287 -0.76 18.18 11.57
C HIS A 287 -0.38 17.03 12.51
N GLY A 288 0.91 16.88 12.84
CA GLY A 288 1.38 15.91 13.83
C GLY A 288 1.55 14.49 13.31
N HIS A 289 1.57 14.29 11.99
CA HIS A 289 1.71 12.97 11.38
C HIS A 289 3.04 12.84 10.65
N CYS A 290 3.89 11.94 11.14
CA CYS A 290 5.13 11.55 10.49
C CYS A 290 4.88 10.33 9.61
N HIS A 291 5.18 10.43 8.31
CA HIS A 291 5.01 9.31 7.39
C HIS A 291 6.20 8.34 7.52
N THR A 292 5.98 7.19 8.15
CA THR A 292 7.07 6.27 8.54
C THR A 292 7.50 5.30 7.44
N ASP A 293 6.65 5.10 6.43
CA ASP A 293 6.92 4.27 5.26
C ASP A 293 7.05 5.10 3.96
N LEU A 294 7.81 6.19 4.01
CA LEU A 294 7.85 7.15 2.90
C LEU A 294 8.63 6.59 1.68
N GLY A 295 8.03 6.67 0.50
CA GLY A 295 8.61 6.25 -0.77
C GLY A 295 7.76 6.66 -1.97
N LEU A 296 8.34 6.67 -3.18
CA LEU A 296 7.61 7.01 -4.41
C LEU A 296 6.53 5.97 -4.73
N GLU A 297 6.71 4.76 -4.25
CA GLU A 297 5.74 3.66 -4.26
C GLU A 297 4.48 4.02 -3.46
N ASN A 298 4.60 4.88 -2.45
CA ASN A 298 3.49 5.36 -1.61
C ASN A 298 2.98 6.73 -2.10
N THR A 299 2.94 6.89 -3.42
CA THR A 299 2.37 8.06 -4.08
C THR A 299 1.53 7.67 -5.30
N VAL A 300 0.51 8.46 -5.59
CA VAL A 300 -0.38 8.28 -6.74
C VAL A 300 -0.55 9.57 -7.51
N MET A 301 -1.07 9.47 -8.73
CA MET A 301 -1.29 10.60 -9.63
C MET A 301 -2.79 10.86 -9.79
N ALA A 302 -3.20 12.08 -9.47
CA ALA A 302 -4.56 12.55 -9.73
C ALA A 302 -4.61 13.42 -10.98
N GLY A 303 -5.66 13.26 -11.78
CA GLY A 303 -5.88 14.03 -13.00
C GLY A 303 -4.98 13.63 -14.16
N LEU A 304 -5.06 14.40 -15.24
CA LEU A 304 -4.23 14.25 -16.44
C LEU A 304 -3.47 15.56 -16.71
N PRO A 305 -2.30 15.49 -17.37
CA PRO A 305 -1.59 16.69 -17.79
C PRO A 305 -2.48 17.68 -18.53
N PRO A 306 -2.33 19.00 -18.26
CA PRO A 306 -1.34 19.63 -17.36
C PRO A 306 -1.79 19.75 -15.88
N ASN A 307 -3.02 19.32 -15.57
CA ASN A 307 -3.65 19.47 -14.24
C ASN A 307 -3.38 18.27 -13.32
N ASP A 308 -2.48 17.39 -13.74
CA ASP A 308 -2.05 16.25 -12.97
C ASP A 308 -1.28 16.69 -11.72
N ARG A 309 -1.39 15.91 -10.66
CA ARG A 309 -0.68 16.18 -9.40
C ARG A 309 -0.33 14.90 -8.65
N VAL A 310 0.74 14.96 -7.87
CA VAL A 310 1.15 13.89 -6.95
C VAL A 310 0.34 13.96 -5.66
N ILE A 311 -0.05 12.80 -5.16
CA ILE A 311 -0.74 12.60 -3.88
C ILE A 311 0.04 11.59 -3.05
N VAL A 312 0.35 11.94 -1.80
CA VAL A 312 0.91 11.03 -0.80
C VAL A 312 -0.19 10.13 -0.25
N ILE A 313 0.04 8.82 -0.23
CA ILE A 313 -0.92 7.79 0.20
C ILE A 313 -0.30 6.85 1.23
N ASP A 314 -1.06 5.84 1.66
CA ASP A 314 -0.58 4.78 2.57
C ASP A 314 -0.12 5.32 3.93
N LEU A 315 -1.05 5.98 4.63
CA LEU A 315 -0.79 6.68 5.89
C LEU A 315 -0.86 5.73 7.10
N GLU A 316 -0.67 4.44 6.88
CA GLU A 316 -0.56 3.44 7.95
C GLU A 316 0.61 3.82 8.87
N PRO A 317 0.42 3.91 10.19
CA PRO A 317 1.52 4.19 11.10
C PRO A 317 2.35 2.92 11.31
N TRP A 318 3.52 2.86 10.68
CA TRP A 318 4.52 1.82 10.94
C TRP A 318 5.46 2.26 12.07
N SER A 319 5.80 1.35 12.98
CA SER A 319 6.85 1.59 13.98
C SER A 319 8.25 1.58 13.37
N ASN A 320 8.42 0.80 12.30
CA ASN A 320 9.69 0.60 11.64
C ASN A 320 10.00 1.73 10.67
N TYR A 321 11.27 2.15 10.66
CA TYR A 321 11.83 3.02 9.63
C TYR A 321 11.97 2.30 8.30
N HIS A 322 11.42 2.92 7.26
CA HIS A 322 11.60 2.50 5.89
C HIS A 322 12.04 3.68 5.02
N ASN A 323 13.14 3.50 4.28
CA ASN A 323 13.53 4.37 3.18
C ASN A 323 13.47 3.60 1.88
N LYS A 324 12.29 3.58 1.25
CA LYS A 324 12.06 2.76 0.05
C LYS A 324 12.89 3.21 -1.13
N ASN A 325 13.47 4.41 -1.17
CA ASN A 325 14.24 4.90 -2.32
C ASN A 325 15.73 5.20 -2.01
N GLY A 326 16.17 4.96 -0.76
CA GLY A 326 17.48 5.35 -0.23
C GLY A 326 18.18 4.26 0.60
N PRO A 327 19.39 4.54 1.13
CA PRO A 327 19.95 3.79 2.25
C PRO A 327 19.23 4.14 3.56
N ALA A 328 19.58 3.46 4.65
CA ALA A 328 19.13 3.88 5.98
C ALA A 328 19.74 5.24 6.36
N ALA A 329 18.99 6.05 7.11
CA ALA A 329 19.55 7.29 7.66
C ALA A 329 20.62 6.95 8.73
N PRO A 330 21.71 7.72 8.86
CA PRO A 330 22.76 7.44 9.83
C PRO A 330 22.27 7.32 11.28
N GLU A 331 21.29 8.12 11.69
CA GLU A 331 20.66 8.00 13.01
C GLU A 331 19.89 6.69 13.21
N VAL A 332 19.33 6.11 12.15
CA VAL A 332 18.64 4.82 12.17
C VAL A 332 19.65 3.69 12.30
N GLU A 333 20.82 3.83 11.69
CA GLU A 333 21.93 2.89 11.87
C GLU A 333 22.60 3.04 13.24
N GLY A 334 22.33 4.12 13.96
CA GLY A 334 22.83 4.37 15.32
C GLY A 334 24.12 5.20 15.37
N HIS A 335 24.46 5.90 14.29
CA HIS A 335 25.61 6.81 14.25
C HIS A 335 25.41 8.09 15.04
N TRP A 336 24.16 8.45 15.36
CA TRP A 336 23.83 9.66 16.11
C TRP A 336 23.04 9.34 17.37
N ILE A 337 23.50 9.89 18.49
CA ILE A 337 22.77 9.95 19.75
C ILE A 337 22.02 11.28 19.76
N VAL A 338 20.68 11.18 19.77
CA VAL A 338 19.76 12.32 19.73
C VAL A 338 19.09 12.47 21.08
N GLY A 339 18.99 13.71 21.55
CA GLY A 339 18.30 14.03 22.80
C GLY A 339 17.84 15.48 22.82
N THR A 340 17.30 15.91 23.94
CA THR A 340 16.81 17.27 24.14
C THR A 340 17.71 18.02 25.11
N ASP A 341 18.08 19.24 24.76
CA ASP A 341 18.76 20.16 25.66
C ASP A 341 17.85 20.50 26.85
N LYS A 342 18.38 20.40 28.07
CA LYS A 342 17.60 20.55 29.30
C LYS A 342 17.23 22.00 29.60
N GLU A 343 17.92 22.97 29.03
CA GLU A 343 17.73 24.40 29.32
C GLU A 343 16.76 25.04 28.35
N ASN A 344 16.87 24.72 27.05
CA ASN A 344 16.09 25.38 26.00
C ASN A 344 15.14 24.44 25.23
N GLY A 345 15.17 23.13 25.48
CA GLY A 345 14.29 22.17 24.83
C GLY A 345 14.64 21.85 23.37
N SER A 346 15.78 22.32 22.86
CA SER A 346 16.21 22.08 21.48
C SER A 346 16.72 20.66 21.27
N VAL A 347 16.64 20.16 20.04
CA VAL A 347 17.21 18.86 19.69
C VAL A 347 18.73 18.95 19.62
N THR A 348 19.40 18.01 20.26
CA THR A 348 20.86 17.87 20.29
C THR A 348 21.28 16.61 19.57
N TYR A 349 22.40 16.69 18.85
CA TYR A 349 23.01 15.59 18.12
C TYR A 349 24.44 15.40 18.59
N SER A 350 24.77 14.18 18.99
CA SER A 350 26.14 13.78 19.32
C SER A 350 26.48 12.51 18.56
N GLU A 351 27.68 12.47 17.96
CA GLU A 351 28.10 11.30 17.21
C GLU A 351 28.36 10.12 18.16
N CYS A 352 27.92 8.92 17.77
CA CYS A 352 28.09 7.72 18.57
C CYS A 352 29.58 7.37 18.67
N PRO A 353 30.17 7.35 19.87
CA PRO A 353 31.62 7.21 20.03
C PRO A 353 32.13 5.80 19.69
N SER A 354 31.27 4.78 19.68
CA SER A 354 31.63 3.42 19.26
C SER A 354 30.40 2.52 19.04
N HIS A 355 30.51 1.58 18.09
CA HIS A 355 29.52 0.52 17.78
C HIS A 355 28.09 1.05 17.57
N PRO A 356 27.77 1.58 16.38
CA PRO A 356 26.41 2.00 16.06
C PRO A 356 25.44 0.81 16.17
N VAL A 357 24.25 1.06 16.73
CA VAL A 357 23.20 0.06 16.93
C VAL A 357 21.96 0.51 16.16
N TRP A 358 21.39 -0.41 15.38
CA TRP A 358 20.15 -0.17 14.66
C TRP A 358 19.03 0.32 15.59
N ARG A 359 18.45 1.48 15.26
CA ARG A 359 17.34 2.14 15.97
C ARG A 359 16.02 2.07 15.22
N GLY A 360 16.02 1.55 14.00
CA GLY A 360 14.88 1.68 13.08
C GLY A 360 13.58 1.04 13.57
N ALA A 361 13.59 0.12 14.54
CA ALA A 361 12.37 -0.51 15.05
C ALA A 361 11.52 0.43 15.93
N ASP A 362 12.18 1.34 16.65
CA ASP A 362 11.56 2.13 17.73
C ASP A 362 11.78 3.64 17.57
N ILE A 363 12.54 4.07 16.55
CA ILE A 363 13.00 5.47 16.41
C ILE A 363 11.84 6.48 16.41
N TYR A 364 10.70 6.16 15.79
CA TYR A 364 9.55 7.05 15.77
C TYR A 364 8.88 7.18 17.13
N THR A 365 8.82 6.10 17.90
CA THR A 365 8.28 6.09 19.26
C THR A 365 9.21 6.83 20.21
N ASP A 366 10.51 6.54 20.14
CA ASP A 366 11.55 7.19 20.95
C ASP A 366 11.57 8.70 20.73
N TRP A 367 11.31 9.14 19.51
CA TRP A 367 11.43 10.54 19.10
C TRP A 367 10.08 11.26 18.98
N ALA A 368 8.99 10.67 19.47
CA ALA A 368 7.65 11.26 19.39
C ALA A 368 7.55 12.68 19.97
N SER A 369 8.41 13.03 20.95
CA SER A 369 8.49 14.37 21.56
C SER A 369 9.51 15.31 20.90
N MET A 370 10.29 14.83 19.93
CA MET A 370 11.38 15.56 19.28
C MET A 370 11.04 15.84 17.80
N SER A 371 10.10 16.76 17.57
CA SER A 371 9.55 17.05 16.23
C SER A 371 10.62 17.40 15.19
N GLU A 372 11.62 18.21 15.55
CA GLU A 372 12.72 18.56 14.64
C GLU A 372 13.56 17.33 14.25
N ALA A 373 13.75 16.37 15.17
CA ALA A 373 14.48 15.13 14.86
C ALA A 373 13.69 14.26 13.87
N LEU A 374 12.38 14.13 14.09
CA LEU A 374 11.49 13.43 13.17
C LEU A 374 11.42 14.08 11.78
N GLU A 375 11.41 15.42 11.74
CA GLU A 375 11.44 16.16 10.48
C GLU A 375 12.75 15.92 9.73
N ARG A 376 13.91 16.02 10.38
CA ARG A 376 15.22 15.77 9.76
C ARG A 376 15.39 14.31 9.29
N LEU A 377 14.79 13.36 10.00
CA LEU A 377 14.71 11.96 9.57
C LEU A 377 13.84 11.82 8.31
N THR A 378 12.67 12.47 8.29
CA THR A 378 11.76 12.50 7.13
C THR A 378 12.43 13.13 5.90
N VAL A 379 13.16 14.23 6.10
CA VAL A 379 13.91 14.93 5.05
C VAL A 379 14.95 14.03 4.40
N PHE A 380 15.60 13.13 5.14
CA PHE A 380 16.52 12.15 4.56
C PHE A 380 15.82 11.21 3.56
N GLY A 381 14.63 10.72 3.92
CA GLY A 381 13.77 9.95 3.02
C GLY A 381 13.38 10.76 1.78
N ILE A 382 12.96 12.02 1.97
CA ILE A 382 12.64 12.93 0.86
C ILE A 382 13.82 13.09 -0.09
N GLY A 383 15.04 13.31 0.40
CA GLY A 383 16.22 13.43 -0.46
C GLY A 383 16.44 12.19 -1.35
N SER A 384 16.17 11.01 -0.81
CA SER A 384 16.24 9.74 -1.53
C SER A 384 15.16 9.64 -2.62
N MET A 385 13.93 10.07 -2.31
CA MET A 385 12.84 10.15 -3.29
C MET A 385 13.16 11.16 -4.40
N LEU A 386 13.69 12.33 -4.06
CA LEU A 386 14.09 13.36 -5.03
C LEU A 386 15.15 12.82 -6.01
N SER A 387 16.11 12.02 -5.52
CA SER A 387 17.10 11.37 -6.37
C SER A 387 16.45 10.51 -7.46
N VAL A 388 15.51 9.65 -7.08
CA VAL A 388 14.82 8.75 -8.02
C VAL A 388 13.88 9.53 -8.94
N LEU A 389 13.08 10.45 -8.38
CA LEU A 389 12.12 11.24 -9.13
C LEU A 389 12.78 12.16 -10.17
N LEU A 390 13.88 12.83 -9.80
CA LEU A 390 14.61 13.72 -10.69
C LEU A 390 15.68 12.98 -11.53
N LYS A 391 15.89 11.69 -11.27
CA LYS A 391 16.92 10.84 -11.88
C LYS A 391 18.35 11.42 -11.71
N ILE A 392 18.64 12.00 -10.55
CA ILE A 392 19.93 12.61 -10.23
C ILE A 392 20.76 11.70 -9.33
N ARG A 393 22.08 11.68 -9.53
CA ARG A 393 23.04 10.94 -8.70
C ARG A 393 23.27 11.67 -7.38
N LEU A 394 23.18 10.92 -6.28
CA LEU A 394 23.57 11.36 -4.94
C LEU A 394 24.79 10.58 -4.47
N VAL A 395 25.61 11.22 -3.64
CA VAL A 395 26.83 10.65 -3.07
C VAL A 395 26.63 10.40 -1.57
N PHE A 396 26.91 9.16 -1.15
CA PHE A 396 26.88 8.70 0.23
C PHE A 396 28.28 8.15 0.56
N THR A 397 29.17 9.02 1.04
CA THR A 397 30.59 8.65 1.26
C THR A 397 30.79 7.71 2.44
N TRP A 398 29.83 7.67 3.37
CA TRP A 398 29.81 6.83 4.57
C TRP A 398 29.20 5.44 4.32
N GLU A 399 28.37 5.29 3.29
CA GLU A 399 27.61 4.08 3.04
C GLU A 399 28.40 3.06 2.20
N ASN A 400 28.25 1.77 2.52
CA ASN A 400 28.81 0.73 1.65
C ASN A 400 27.88 0.50 0.45
N PRO A 401 28.41 0.28 -0.77
CA PRO A 401 27.56 0.20 -1.95
C PRO A 401 26.60 -0.99 -1.85
N ALA A 402 25.32 -0.73 -1.61
CA ALA A 402 24.28 -1.75 -1.73
C ALA A 402 24.15 -2.17 -3.22
N PRO A 403 24.11 -3.48 -3.54
CA PRO A 403 24.08 -3.96 -4.93
C PRO A 403 22.92 -3.41 -5.76
N LEU A 404 21.77 -3.13 -5.12
CA LEU A 404 20.49 -2.88 -5.79
C LEU A 404 20.30 -1.44 -6.30
N ARG A 405 21.17 -0.46 -5.95
CA ARG A 405 20.94 0.97 -6.27
C ARG A 405 22.15 1.76 -6.77
N ARG A 406 23.15 1.04 -7.30
CA ARG A 406 24.41 1.61 -7.81
C ARG A 406 24.25 2.73 -8.83
N ASN A 407 23.11 2.81 -9.51
CA ASN A 407 22.91 3.82 -10.54
C ASN A 407 22.65 5.21 -9.96
N PHE A 408 21.98 5.37 -8.81
CA PHE A 408 21.63 6.70 -8.28
C PHE A 408 22.37 7.03 -6.97
N GLN A 409 22.88 6.02 -6.28
CA GLN A 409 23.56 6.17 -5.00
C GLN A 409 25.01 5.76 -5.16
N LEU A 410 25.91 6.73 -5.01
CA LEU A 410 27.33 6.57 -5.31
C LEU A 410 28.16 6.69 -4.04
N LYS A 411 29.24 5.93 -3.96
CA LYS A 411 30.21 6.05 -2.85
C LYS A 411 31.16 7.24 -3.03
N GLN A 412 31.36 7.67 -4.27
CA GLN A 412 32.30 8.72 -4.63
C GLN A 412 31.66 9.66 -5.65
N PRO A 413 32.12 10.92 -5.72
CA PRO A 413 31.68 11.85 -6.75
C PRO A 413 31.86 11.28 -8.17
N VAL A 414 30.94 11.64 -9.06
CA VAL A 414 31.03 11.29 -10.48
C VAL A 414 32.19 12.01 -11.15
N VAL A 415 32.85 11.33 -12.09
CA VAL A 415 33.75 11.97 -13.03
C VAL A 415 32.90 12.44 -14.22
N ILE A 416 32.85 13.76 -14.43
CA ILE A 416 32.09 14.35 -15.54
C ILE A 416 32.65 13.82 -16.87
N GLY A 417 31.77 13.34 -17.74
CA GLY A 417 32.11 12.75 -19.03
C GLY A 417 32.07 11.22 -19.07
N ASP A 418 32.03 10.54 -17.91
CA ASP A 418 31.92 9.07 -17.86
C ASP A 418 30.52 8.57 -18.27
N ASP A 419 29.48 9.40 -18.10
CA ASP A 419 28.12 9.15 -18.59
C ASP A 419 27.53 10.44 -19.19
N PRO A 420 27.90 10.79 -20.44
CA PRO A 420 27.49 12.06 -21.05
C PRO A 420 25.98 12.24 -21.18
N THR A 421 25.24 11.14 -21.38
CA THR A 421 23.78 11.17 -21.49
C THR A 421 23.16 11.61 -20.18
N ARG A 422 23.65 11.04 -19.07
CA ARG A 422 23.17 11.39 -17.75
C ARG A 422 23.66 12.75 -17.28
N ASP A 423 24.90 13.11 -17.59
CA ASP A 423 25.44 14.43 -17.31
C ASP A 423 24.60 15.52 -18.00
N ALA A 424 24.20 15.30 -19.26
CA ALA A 424 23.30 16.19 -19.97
C ALA A 424 21.91 16.27 -19.32
N TRP A 425 21.34 15.13 -18.90
CA TRP A 425 20.07 15.09 -18.17
C TRP A 425 20.16 15.87 -16.85
N GLU A 426 21.15 15.59 -16.01
CA GLU A 426 21.33 16.29 -14.73
C GLU A 426 21.63 17.78 -14.93
N GLY A 427 22.31 18.13 -16.03
CA GLY A 427 22.52 19.52 -16.44
C GLY A 427 21.23 20.28 -16.79
N SER A 428 20.14 19.57 -17.13
CA SER A 428 18.81 20.17 -17.32
C SER A 428 18.07 20.49 -16.00
N ILE A 429 18.55 19.94 -14.88
CA ILE A 429 18.02 20.21 -13.55
C ILE A 429 18.83 21.35 -12.91
N PRO A 430 18.17 22.41 -12.39
CA PRO A 430 18.86 23.51 -11.72
C PRO A 430 19.83 23.02 -10.65
N VAL A 431 21.02 23.61 -10.59
CA VAL A 431 22.08 23.19 -9.66
C VAL A 431 21.60 23.24 -8.21
N GLU A 432 20.81 24.26 -7.86
CA GLU A 432 20.29 24.45 -6.52
C GLU A 432 19.31 23.34 -6.11
N VAL A 433 18.59 22.75 -7.06
CA VAL A 433 17.70 21.60 -6.82
C VAL A 433 18.51 20.32 -6.62
N ARG A 434 19.57 20.12 -7.41
CA ARG A 434 20.48 18.96 -7.24
C ARG A 434 21.20 19.02 -5.89
N GLU A 435 21.73 20.18 -5.53
CA GLU A 435 22.38 20.41 -4.23
C GLU A 435 21.40 20.32 -3.05
N LEU A 436 20.13 20.70 -3.25
CA LEU A 436 19.09 20.51 -2.24
C LEU A 436 18.88 19.04 -1.93
N ALA A 437 18.69 18.19 -2.95
CA ALA A 437 18.51 16.75 -2.77
C ALA A 437 19.71 16.10 -2.05
N GLN A 438 20.95 16.49 -2.41
CA GLN A 438 22.15 16.01 -1.73
C GLN A 438 22.19 16.41 -0.25
N ARG A 439 21.82 17.66 0.08
CA ARG A 439 21.80 18.12 1.48
C ARG A 439 20.68 17.50 2.30
N CYS A 440 19.54 17.18 1.69
CA CYS A 440 18.50 16.39 2.36
C CYS A 440 19.05 15.04 2.86
N CYS A 441 19.98 14.45 2.13
CA CYS A 441 20.64 13.19 2.48
C CYS A 441 21.96 13.35 3.24
N ALA A 442 22.24 14.51 3.86
CA ALA A 442 23.50 14.72 4.59
C ALA A 442 23.69 13.72 5.75
N TYR A 443 24.94 13.31 5.98
CA TYR A 443 25.30 12.40 7.06
C TYR A 443 24.95 12.98 8.43
N ASP A 444 25.31 14.25 8.64
CA ASP A 444 24.93 15.01 9.83
C ASP A 444 23.49 15.53 9.67
N PRO A 445 22.55 15.12 10.55
CA PRO A 445 21.17 15.59 10.49
C PRO A 445 21.02 17.11 10.53
N ARG A 446 21.97 17.83 11.15
CA ARG A 446 21.95 19.30 11.29
C ARG A 446 22.21 20.02 9.97
N GLU A 447 22.91 19.38 9.04
CA GLU A 447 23.19 19.92 7.70
C GLU A 447 21.99 19.82 6.76
N ARG A 448 21.00 19.01 7.13
CA ARG A 448 19.76 18.85 6.36
C ARG A 448 18.91 20.11 6.51
N PRO A 449 18.31 20.62 5.42
CA PRO A 449 17.33 21.70 5.51
C PRO A 449 16.07 21.21 6.22
N LEU A 450 15.27 22.14 6.74
CA LEU A 450 13.91 21.82 7.19
C LEU A 450 12.97 21.81 5.99
N LEU A 451 11.80 21.20 6.15
CA LEU A 451 10.89 20.93 5.05
C LEU A 451 10.26 22.20 4.47
N ASP A 452 10.06 23.23 5.30
CA ASP A 452 9.64 24.55 4.80
C ASP A 452 10.68 25.16 3.84
N ASP A 453 11.98 25.06 4.15
CA ASP A 453 13.05 25.53 3.26
C ASP A 453 13.09 24.76 1.93
N ILE A 454 12.85 23.45 1.98
CA ILE A 454 12.80 22.58 0.78
C ILE A 454 11.66 23.03 -0.12
N VAL A 455 10.45 23.18 0.44
CA VAL A 455 9.27 23.60 -0.32
C VAL A 455 9.46 24.97 -0.93
N GLU A 456 10.01 25.95 -0.19
CA GLU A 456 10.28 27.29 -0.70
C GLU A 456 11.29 27.31 -1.85
N ARG A 457 12.33 26.47 -1.78
CA ARG A 457 13.33 26.36 -2.86
C ARG A 457 12.75 25.71 -4.10
N LEU A 458 12.00 24.63 -3.96
CA LEU A 458 11.38 23.93 -5.10
C LEU A 458 10.30 24.78 -5.77
N LYS A 459 9.53 25.57 -5.00
CA LYS A 459 8.47 26.45 -5.51
C LYS A 459 8.95 27.39 -6.61
N LYS A 460 10.20 27.87 -6.52
CA LYS A 460 10.82 28.78 -7.50
C LYS A 460 10.88 28.20 -8.92
N TYR A 461 10.83 26.88 -9.02
CA TYR A 461 10.98 26.14 -10.27
C TYR A 461 9.72 25.34 -10.65
N SER A 462 8.65 25.42 -9.86
CA SER A 462 7.42 24.62 -10.04
C SER A 462 6.25 25.40 -10.65
N THR A 463 6.41 26.70 -10.91
CA THR A 463 5.37 27.60 -11.45
C THR A 463 5.63 28.05 -12.88
N LEU A 464 6.49 27.34 -13.61
CA LEU A 464 6.68 27.52 -15.04
C LEU A 464 5.77 26.56 -15.81
#